data_AF-A0ABC9VA26-F1
#
_entry.id   AF-A0ABC9VA26-F1
#
_cell.length_a   1.000
_cell.length_b   1.000
_cell.length_c   1.000
_cell.angle_alpha   90.00
_cell.angle_beta   90.00
_cell.angle_gamma   90.00
#
_symmetry.space_group_name_H-M   'P 1'
#
loop_
_entity.id
_entity.type
_entity.pdbx_description
1 polymer ?
#
loop_
_entity_poly.entity_id
_entity_poly.type
_entity_poly.pdbx_seq_one_letter_code
_entity_poly.pdbx_strand_id
1 'polypeptide(L)'
;MEHDGVLQSILQAYAEHRKRHRKMSEFEYLQDTPYLYSSDYLRELYRGADTKEKKQKLFDYIQRFEVNDKEYRGYYSLYEQIGRELGHIEDEKEEYIQIPKSLIAEYARQMMDDEDFVKYNMRGQRK
;
A
#
# COMPACT_ATOMS: atom_id res chain seq x y z
N MET A 1 -11.01 29.12 43.12
CA MET A 1 -12.07 29.25 42.09
C MET A 1 -11.40 29.59 40.76
N GLU A 2 -10.43 28.79 40.30
CA GLU A 2 -9.55 29.15 39.16
C GLU A 2 -9.41 28.06 38.07
N HIS A 3 -10.01 26.89 38.24
CA HIS A 3 -9.83 25.76 37.31
C HIS A 3 -10.65 25.88 36.01
N ASP A 4 -11.75 26.64 36.02
CA ASP A 4 -12.62 26.80 34.85
C ASP A 4 -11.94 27.57 33.71
N GLY A 5 -11.08 28.55 34.02
CA GLY A 5 -10.36 29.33 33.01
C GLY A 5 -9.30 28.53 32.25
N VAL A 6 -8.67 27.57 32.93
CA VAL A 6 -7.64 26.70 32.33
C VAL A 6 -8.29 25.68 31.38
N LEU A 7 -9.43 25.10 31.77
CA LEU A 7 -10.15 24.17 30.90
C LEU A 7 -10.72 24.87 29.67
N GLN A 8 -11.24 26.09 29.82
CA GLN A 8 -11.70 26.89 28.68
C GLN A 8 -10.55 27.26 27.74
N SER A 9 -9.37 27.60 28.26
CA SER A 9 -8.21 27.93 27.40
C SER A 9 -7.72 26.72 26.61
N ILE A 10 -7.70 25.53 27.21
CA ILE A 10 -7.33 24.28 26.54
C ILE A 10 -8.35 23.92 25.46
N LEU A 11 -9.65 24.01 25.76
CA LEU A 11 -10.72 23.74 24.79
C LEU A 11 -10.71 24.74 23.63
N GLN A 12 -10.45 26.02 23.92
CA GLN A 12 -10.31 27.07 22.92
C GLN A 12 -9.08 26.82 22.03
N ALA A 13 -7.94 26.46 22.62
CA ALA A 13 -6.73 26.10 21.88
C ALA A 13 -6.98 24.88 20.98
N TYR A 14 -7.72 23.88 21.47
CA TYR A 14 -8.10 22.70 20.69
C TYR A 14 -9.04 23.05 19.52
N ALA A 15 -10.04 23.89 19.76
CA ALA A 15 -10.94 24.37 18.71
C ALA A 15 -10.23 25.23 17.66
N GLU A 16 -9.28 26.08 18.09
CA GLU A 16 -8.44 26.88 17.20
C GLU A 16 -7.46 26.02 16.41
N HIS A 17 -6.80 25.04 17.03
CA HIS A 17 -5.98 24.04 16.35
C HIS A 17 -6.81 23.34 15.28
N ARG A 18 -8.00 22.83 15.60
CA ARG A 18 -8.89 22.20 14.63
C ARG A 18 -9.33 23.16 13.51
N LYS A 19 -9.55 24.44 13.79
CA LYS A 19 -9.86 25.48 12.78
C LYS A 19 -8.68 25.82 11.87
N ARG A 20 -7.45 25.88 12.41
CA ARG A 20 -6.21 26.10 11.64
C ARG A 20 -5.90 24.89 10.77
N HIS A 21 -6.03 23.69 11.33
CA HIS A 21 -5.94 22.41 10.62
C HIS A 21 -7.09 22.17 9.64
N ARG A 22 -8.18 22.95 9.70
CA ARG A 22 -9.26 22.94 8.70
C ARG A 22 -8.86 23.64 7.39
N LYS A 23 -7.77 24.42 7.38
CA LYS A 23 -7.27 25.14 6.19
C LYS A 23 -6.09 24.46 5.52
N MET A 24 -5.28 23.69 6.25
CA MET A 24 -4.23 22.87 5.64
C MET A 24 -4.81 21.55 5.18
N SER A 25 -4.47 21.18 3.96
CA SER A 25 -4.86 19.88 3.39
C SER A 25 -4.15 18.76 4.16
N GLU A 26 -4.82 17.63 4.41
CA GLU A 26 -4.20 16.44 5.03
C GLU A 26 -2.91 16.01 4.30
N PHE A 27 -2.81 16.31 3.00
CA PHE A 27 -1.65 16.07 2.16
C PHE A 27 -0.48 17.03 2.40
N GLU A 28 -0.72 18.25 2.90
CA GLU A 28 0.35 19.17 3.29
C GLU A 28 1.03 18.69 4.57
N TYR A 29 0.26 18.16 5.52
CA TYR A 29 0.80 17.58 6.74
C TYR A 29 1.76 16.42 6.48
N LEU A 30 1.57 15.65 5.41
CA LEU A 30 2.52 14.60 5.03
C LEU A 30 3.95 15.15 4.91
N GLN A 31 4.13 16.34 4.35
CA GLN A 31 5.47 16.93 4.16
C GLN A 31 6.13 17.34 5.46
N ASP A 32 5.38 17.72 6.49
CA ASP A 32 5.95 18.20 7.75
C ASP A 32 6.06 17.13 8.83
N THR A 33 5.35 16.00 8.68
CA THR A 33 5.24 15.00 9.74
C THR A 33 6.53 14.17 9.88
N PRO A 34 7.15 14.10 11.09
CA PRO A 34 8.40 13.36 11.30
C PRO A 34 8.19 11.85 11.53
N TYR A 35 6.96 11.36 11.53
CA TYR A 35 6.61 9.96 11.77
C TYR A 35 5.82 9.35 10.61
N LEU A 36 5.88 8.03 10.51
CA LEU A 36 5.21 7.23 9.49
C LEU A 36 3.77 6.91 9.91
N TYR A 37 2.79 7.34 9.11
CA TYR A 37 1.40 6.93 9.24
C TYR A 37 1.21 5.48 8.79
N SER A 38 0.18 4.81 9.32
CA SER A 38 -0.17 3.45 8.90
C SER A 38 -0.50 3.38 7.40
N SER A 39 -0.20 2.25 6.76
CA SER A 39 -0.52 2.04 5.34
C SER A 39 -2.03 2.14 5.06
N ASP A 40 -2.87 1.78 6.02
CA ASP A 40 -4.32 1.85 5.88
C ASP A 40 -4.81 3.30 5.85
N TYR A 41 -4.28 4.15 6.73
CA TYR A 41 -4.57 5.59 6.70
C TYR A 41 -4.14 6.22 5.37
N LEU A 42 -2.93 5.89 4.88
CA LEU A 42 -2.45 6.40 3.60
C LEU A 42 -3.32 5.94 2.42
N ARG A 43 -3.87 4.72 2.47
CA ARG A 43 -4.83 4.23 1.48
C ARG A 43 -6.15 4.99 1.51
N GLU A 44 -6.66 5.30 2.70
CA GLU A 44 -7.86 6.14 2.85
C GLU A 44 -7.63 7.54 2.28
N LEU A 45 -6.48 8.14 2.61
CA LEU A 45 -6.08 9.43 2.10
C LEU A 45 -5.95 9.41 0.56
N TYR A 46 -5.34 8.37 0.00
CA TYR A 46 -5.23 8.15 -1.43
C TYR A 46 -6.61 8.02 -2.13
N ARG A 47 -7.60 7.38 -1.50
CA ARG A 47 -8.97 7.32 -2.05
C ARG A 47 -9.62 8.71 -2.20
N GLY A 48 -9.23 9.67 -1.36
CA GLY A 48 -9.64 11.08 -1.46
C GLY A 48 -8.71 11.97 -2.30
N ALA A 49 -7.72 11.38 -2.98
CA ALA A 49 -6.72 12.11 -3.77
C ALA A 49 -7.20 12.36 -5.20
N ASP A 50 -8.04 13.38 -5.39
CA ASP A 50 -8.63 13.71 -6.70
C ASP A 50 -7.65 14.37 -7.69
N THR A 51 -6.50 14.84 -7.22
CA THR A 51 -5.54 15.59 -8.05
C THR A 51 -4.19 14.87 -8.13
N LYS A 52 -3.49 15.04 -9.26
CA LYS A 52 -2.12 14.53 -9.45
C LYS A 52 -1.17 15.04 -8.36
N GLU A 53 -1.32 16.29 -7.93
CA GLU A 53 -0.49 16.89 -6.88
C GLU A 53 -0.66 16.18 -5.53
N LYS A 54 -1.89 15.85 -5.13
CA LYS A 54 -2.17 15.09 -3.91
C LYS A 54 -1.54 13.70 -3.96
N LYS A 55 -1.66 13.02 -5.11
CA LYS A 55 -1.03 11.73 -5.36
C LYS A 55 0.50 11.81 -5.30
N GLN A 56 1.09 12.87 -5.86
CA GLN A 56 2.53 13.11 -5.79
C GLN A 56 3.00 13.28 -4.33
N LYS A 57 2.28 14.05 -3.52
CA LYS A 57 2.63 14.22 -2.10
C LYS A 57 2.62 12.90 -1.32
N LEU A 58 1.67 12.01 -1.61
CA LEU A 58 1.65 10.65 -1.05
C LEU A 58 2.84 9.80 -1.54
N PHE A 59 3.15 9.87 -2.83
CA PHE A 59 4.27 9.15 -3.43
C PHE A 59 5.59 9.55 -2.76
N ASP A 60 5.86 10.86 -2.70
CA ASP A 60 7.07 11.43 -2.09
C ASP A 60 7.14 11.10 -0.59
N TYR A 61 6.00 11.10 0.11
CA TYR A 61 5.94 10.72 1.52
C TYR A 61 6.39 9.28 1.76
N ILE A 62 5.92 8.34 0.95
CA ILE A 62 6.32 6.93 1.05
C ILE A 62 7.83 6.76 0.74
N GLN A 63 8.34 7.46 -0.27
CA GLN A 63 9.78 7.43 -0.59
C GLN A 63 10.63 8.03 0.53
N ARG A 64 10.19 9.13 1.14
CA ARG A 64 10.95 9.80 2.22
C ARG A 64 11.16 8.89 3.43
N PHE A 65 10.19 8.03 3.73
CA PHE A 65 10.28 7.05 4.81
C PHE A 65 10.96 5.75 4.38
N GLU A 66 11.39 5.63 3.12
CA GLU A 66 12.07 4.45 2.56
C GLU A 66 11.26 3.16 2.73
N VAL A 67 9.92 3.27 2.69
CA VAL A 67 8.99 2.12 2.79
C VAL A 67 8.40 1.72 1.43
N ASN A 68 9.15 2.01 0.37
CA ASN A 68 8.83 1.69 -1.02
C ASN A 68 9.41 0.34 -1.49
N ASP A 69 9.78 -0.55 -0.56
CA ASP A 69 10.29 -1.90 -0.82
C ASP A 69 9.27 -3.01 -0.50
N LYS A 70 9.41 -4.16 -1.17
CA LYS A 70 8.49 -5.33 -1.07
C LYS A 70 8.31 -5.87 0.35
N GLU A 71 9.26 -5.62 1.24
CA GLU A 71 9.21 -5.98 2.67
C GLU A 71 8.03 -5.27 3.38
N TYR A 72 7.71 -4.05 2.94
CA TYR A 72 6.63 -3.22 3.46
C TYR A 72 5.35 -3.35 2.62
N ARG A 73 4.84 -4.57 2.44
CA ARG A 73 3.73 -4.91 1.52
C ARG A 73 2.61 -3.87 1.41
N GLY A 74 2.11 -3.36 2.53
CA GLY A 74 1.01 -2.38 2.56
C GLY A 74 1.39 -1.06 1.90
N TYR A 75 2.56 -0.53 2.22
CA TYR A 75 3.13 0.69 1.66
C TYR A 75 3.58 0.49 0.22
N TYR A 76 4.29 -0.61 -0.04
CA TYR A 76 4.79 -0.97 -1.36
C TYR A 76 3.69 -1.04 -2.42
N SER A 77 2.59 -1.75 -2.12
CA SER A 77 1.46 -1.85 -3.04
C SER A 77 0.83 -0.48 -3.36
N LEU A 78 0.74 0.40 -2.35
CA LEU A 78 0.23 1.75 -2.54
C LEU A 78 1.21 2.60 -3.36
N TYR A 79 2.50 2.50 -3.07
CA TYR A 79 3.57 3.19 -3.80
C TYR A 79 3.58 2.80 -5.28
N GLU A 80 3.53 1.50 -5.59
CA GLU A 80 3.44 1.01 -6.97
C GLU A 80 2.21 1.53 -7.68
N GLN A 81 1.04 1.43 -7.04
CA GLN A 81 -0.22 1.89 -7.62
C GLN A 81 -0.17 3.38 -7.95
N ILE A 82 0.27 4.21 -7.00
CA ILE A 82 0.40 5.66 -7.20
C ILE A 82 1.45 5.95 -8.29
N GLY A 83 2.60 5.29 -8.25
CA GLY A 83 3.69 5.49 -9.21
C GLY A 83 3.28 5.16 -10.64
N ARG A 84 2.51 4.09 -10.85
CA ARG A 84 1.95 3.73 -12.17
C ARG A 84 0.97 4.79 -12.67
N GLU A 85 0.07 5.27 -11.81
CA GLU A 85 -0.88 6.34 -12.17
C GLU A 85 -0.19 7.68 -12.48
N LEU A 86 0.93 7.97 -11.80
CA LEU A 86 1.75 9.15 -12.05
C LEU A 86 2.66 9.01 -13.27
N GLY A 87 2.96 7.77 -13.68
CA GLY A 87 3.91 7.44 -14.75
C GLY A 87 5.36 7.35 -14.28
N HIS A 88 5.61 7.26 -12.96
CA HIS A 88 6.94 7.10 -12.37
C HIS A 88 7.44 5.67 -12.37
N ILE A 89 6.49 4.73 -12.39
CA ILE A 89 6.77 3.29 -12.41
C ILE A 89 6.14 2.78 -13.69
N GLU A 90 6.99 2.29 -14.59
CA GLU A 90 6.51 1.59 -15.77
C GLU A 90 5.80 0.32 -15.34
N ASP A 91 4.71 -0.02 -16.02
CA ASP A 91 4.19 -1.37 -15.93
C ASP A 91 5.28 -2.29 -16.50
N GLU A 92 6.08 -2.89 -15.60
CA GLU A 92 6.74 -4.14 -15.92
C GLU A 92 5.62 -5.10 -16.32
N LYS A 93 5.35 -5.17 -17.61
CA LYS A 93 4.54 -6.24 -18.17
C LYS A 93 5.34 -7.49 -17.88
N GLU A 94 5.05 -8.14 -16.76
CA GLU A 94 5.50 -9.50 -16.52
C GLU A 94 5.00 -10.32 -17.72
N GLU A 95 5.90 -10.56 -18.67
CA GLU A 95 5.60 -11.33 -19.85
C GLU A 95 5.39 -12.76 -19.37
N TYR A 96 4.12 -13.15 -19.25
CA TYR A 96 3.76 -14.51 -18.90
C TYR A 96 4.31 -15.44 -19.99
N ILE A 97 5.42 -16.09 -19.68
CA ILE A 97 5.97 -17.13 -20.53
C ILE A 97 4.95 -18.27 -20.50
N GLN A 98 4.40 -18.62 -21.65
CA GLN A 98 3.52 -19.78 -21.76
C GLN A 98 4.38 -21.03 -21.61
N ILE A 99 4.39 -21.60 -20.40
CA ILE A 99 5.10 -22.83 -20.13
C ILE A 99 4.27 -24.00 -20.67
N PRO A 100 4.80 -24.83 -21.58
CA PRO A 100 4.10 -26.02 -22.05
C PRO A 100 3.75 -26.93 -20.88
N LYS A 101 2.52 -27.46 -20.87
CA LYS A 101 2.05 -28.39 -19.81
C LYS A 101 2.97 -29.59 -19.63
N SER A 102 3.65 -30.04 -20.69
CA SER A 102 4.63 -31.13 -20.64
C SER A 102 5.81 -30.82 -19.73
N LEU A 103 6.34 -29.59 -19.79
CA LEU A 103 7.47 -29.16 -18.98
C LEU A 103 7.09 -29.05 -17.50
N ILE A 104 5.88 -28.54 -17.22
CA ILE A 104 5.34 -28.50 -15.85
C ILE A 104 5.18 -29.93 -15.30
N ALA A 105 4.67 -30.85 -16.12
CA ALA A 105 4.47 -32.25 -15.73
C ALA A 105 5.80 -33.02 -15.57
N GLU A 106 6.84 -32.65 -16.31
CA GLU A 106 8.18 -33.20 -16.15
C GLU A 106 8.85 -32.70 -14.87
N TYR A 107 8.80 -31.39 -14.62
CA TYR A 107 9.29 -30.78 -13.38
C TYR A 107 8.58 -31.37 -12.15
N ALA A 108 7.26 -31.51 -12.20
CA ALA A 108 6.49 -32.15 -11.13
C ALA A 108 6.91 -33.61 -10.91
N ARG A 109 7.20 -34.37 -11.97
CA ARG A 109 7.72 -35.75 -11.86
C ARG A 109 9.12 -35.81 -11.27
N GLN A 110 9.98 -34.83 -11.53
CA GLN A 110 11.32 -34.78 -10.95
C GLN A 110 11.32 -34.43 -9.45
N MET A 111 10.27 -33.75 -8.98
CA MET A 111 10.14 -33.27 -7.60
C MET A 111 9.20 -34.10 -6.72
N MET A 112 8.44 -35.02 -7.31
CA MET A 112 7.54 -35.94 -6.61
C MET A 112 8.10 -37.37 -6.72
N ASP A 113 8.17 -38.10 -5.62
CA ASP A 113 8.39 -39.56 -5.69
C ASP A 113 7.24 -40.21 -6.47
N ASP A 114 7.56 -41.27 -7.23
CA ASP A 114 6.66 -41.90 -8.21
C ASP A 114 5.27 -42.26 -7.64
N GLU A 115 5.16 -42.56 -6.34
CA GLU A 115 3.89 -42.90 -5.67
C GLU A 115 2.89 -41.73 -5.57
N ASP A 116 3.37 -40.49 -5.40
CA ASP A 116 2.50 -39.32 -5.22
C ASP A 116 1.98 -38.76 -6.54
N PHE A 117 2.76 -38.88 -7.62
CA PHE A 117 2.36 -38.44 -8.96
C PHE A 117 1.18 -39.27 -9.50
N VAL A 118 1.19 -40.58 -9.28
CA VAL A 118 0.09 -41.49 -9.68
C VAL A 118 -1.21 -41.13 -8.96
N LYS A 119 -1.15 -40.79 -7.68
CA LYS A 119 -2.31 -40.42 -6.86
C LYS A 119 -2.94 -39.10 -7.30
N TYR A 120 -2.13 -38.14 -7.76
CA TYR A 120 -2.59 -36.86 -8.29
C TYR A 120 -3.33 -37.03 -9.62
N ASN A 121 -2.78 -37.83 -10.55
CA ASN A 121 -3.40 -38.09 -11.85
C ASN A 121 -4.70 -38.92 -11.74
N MET A 122 -4.83 -39.77 -10.73
CA MET A 122 -6.00 -40.62 -10.51
C MET A 122 -7.21 -39.88 -9.89
N ARG A 123 -7.02 -38.68 -9.32
CA ARG A 123 -8.13 -37.88 -8.76
C ARG A 123 -8.94 -37.12 -9.83
N GLY A 124 -8.38 -36.90 -11.02
CA GLY A 124 -9.06 -36.20 -12.12
C GLY A 124 -10.03 -37.06 -12.94
N GLN A 125 -10.12 -38.37 -12.66
CA GLN A 125 -10.97 -39.31 -13.43
C GLN A 125 -12.23 -39.80 -12.70
N ARG A 126 -12.54 -39.28 -11.51
CA ARG A 126 -13.81 -39.58 -10.85
C ARG A 126 -14.91 -38.67 -11.41
N LYS A 127 -15.59 -39.16 -12.46
CA LYS A 127 -16.98 -38.77 -12.78
C LYS A 127 -17.93 -39.38 -11.75
#